data_AF-A0A7S4HIP1-F1
#
_entry.id   AF-A0A7S4HIP1-F1
#
_cell.length_a   1.000
_cell.length_b   1.000
_cell.length_c   1.000
_cell.angle_alpha   90.00
_cell.angle_beta   90.00
_cell.angle_gamma   90.00
#
_symmetry.space_group_name_H-M   'P 1'
#
loop_
_entity.id
_entity.type
_entity.pdbx_description
1 polymer ?
#
loop_
_entity_poly.entity_id
_entity_poly.type
_entity_poly.pdbx_seq_one_letter_code
_entity_poly.pdbx_strand_id
1 'polypeptide(L)'
;DGSVLERAKEDVPRRAISGGKGRRSRRDAEMRTRSHRLAFALLACALSSSRAFVASTIRPNASQSKYAIGIGQGQPAHLHPPSSALSMASSDDEQSPATFRGVPLGPILLSIITVQASFDLVTELPKFFTDGATPDYIGMALDSFLIVYAAQNLLQQTGARQASSSMSASLAGLDCRLTLDVGREPGTWMGRDWAVSGARLVMPVDVRFSEEELDLGFPGEEGLGGRYCRRLDVLDSAGCRFVGPQGEVTVNVLGGGWAVLPLPEGKREYGDSASKLRFFLDFPDGATRNDVRLPAGRVFFSGLCFADRTEAPSDIAASLIDGPGTTGVFNDGGLTIKKNDLMNLYGALGDVNLILGRYSVSSSKQPKNN
;
A
#
# COMPACT_ATOMS: atom_id res chain seq x y z
N ASP A 1 97.08 -39.96 31.92
CA ASP A 1 96.57 -39.79 30.55
C ASP A 1 95.06 -39.99 30.57
N GLY A 2 94.25 -38.94 30.75
CA GLY A 2 93.91 -37.94 29.73
C GLY A 2 92.61 -38.37 29.04
N SER A 3 91.42 -37.89 29.45
CA SER A 3 90.52 -36.97 28.70
C SER A 3 89.13 -37.08 29.38
N VAL A 4 88.45 -36.02 29.85
CA VAL A 4 87.71 -34.94 29.16
C VAL A 4 86.60 -35.44 28.24
N LEU A 5 85.34 -35.29 28.67
CA LEU A 5 84.14 -34.98 27.85
C LEU A 5 82.94 -34.78 28.79
N GLU A 6 82.59 -33.55 29.16
CA GLU A 6 81.70 -32.58 28.49
C GLU A 6 80.21 -32.77 28.80
N ARG A 7 79.67 -31.79 29.55
CA ARG A 7 78.25 -31.58 29.87
C ARG A 7 77.59 -30.83 28.71
N ALA A 8 76.59 -31.43 28.06
CA ALA A 8 75.63 -30.70 27.24
C ALA A 8 74.45 -30.23 28.12
N LYS A 9 74.25 -28.91 28.20
CA LYS A 9 73.03 -28.27 28.72
C LYS A 9 72.08 -28.10 27.54
N GLU A 10 70.88 -28.65 27.64
CA GLU A 10 69.79 -28.40 26.68
C GLU A 10 69.23 -26.98 26.86
N ASP A 11 69.36 -26.17 25.80
CA ASP A 11 68.67 -24.90 25.62
C ASP A 11 67.23 -25.14 25.15
N VAL A 12 66.26 -24.76 25.98
CA VAL A 12 64.82 -24.78 25.65
C VAL A 12 64.43 -23.42 25.05
N PRO A 13 63.91 -23.36 23.81
CA PRO A 13 63.48 -22.10 23.22
C PRO A 13 62.13 -21.65 23.79
N ARG A 14 62.12 -20.55 24.54
CA ARG A 14 60.90 -19.82 24.94
C ARG A 14 60.24 -19.18 23.72
N ARG A 15 59.20 -19.80 23.17
CA ARG A 15 58.28 -19.17 22.19
C ARG A 15 57.47 -18.07 22.89
N ALA A 16 57.67 -16.82 22.46
CA ALA A 16 56.87 -15.69 22.85
C ALA A 16 55.45 -15.80 22.27
N ILE A 17 54.44 -15.94 23.15
CA ILE A 17 53.02 -15.86 22.79
C ILE A 17 52.63 -14.37 22.76
N SER A 18 52.88 -13.72 21.62
CA SER A 18 52.36 -12.39 21.28
C SER A 18 51.48 -12.52 20.05
N GLY A 19 50.16 -12.40 20.20
CA GLY A 19 49.27 -12.39 19.04
C GLY A 19 47.81 -12.77 19.30
N GLY A 20 47.18 -12.33 20.39
CA GLY A 20 45.79 -12.71 20.73
C GLY A 20 44.72 -11.62 20.58
N LYS A 21 45.09 -10.33 20.50
CA LYS A 21 44.11 -9.23 20.63
C LYS A 21 43.44 -8.79 19.32
N GLY A 22 44.04 -9.03 18.15
CA GLY A 22 43.49 -8.59 16.86
C GLY A 22 42.35 -9.47 16.30
N ARG A 23 42.31 -10.77 16.63
CA ARG A 23 41.33 -11.71 16.06
C ARG A 23 39.93 -11.58 16.64
N ARG A 24 39.76 -11.08 17.87
CA ARG A 24 38.43 -10.85 18.47
C ARG A 24 37.73 -9.64 17.85
N SER A 25 38.46 -8.52 17.68
CA SER A 25 37.89 -7.29 17.11
C SER A 25 37.32 -7.46 15.69
N ARG A 26 37.91 -8.34 14.87
CA ARG A 26 37.43 -8.60 13.51
C ARG A 26 36.15 -9.44 13.48
N ARG A 27 36.04 -10.43 14.37
CA ARG A 27 34.82 -11.24 14.51
C ARG A 27 33.63 -10.42 15.04
N ASP A 28 33.88 -9.51 15.96
CA ASP A 28 32.83 -8.64 16.51
C ASP A 28 32.32 -7.62 15.47
N ALA A 29 33.20 -7.12 14.60
CA ALA A 29 32.81 -6.25 13.48
C ALA A 29 31.98 -7.01 12.44
N GLU A 30 32.37 -8.23 12.06
CA GLU A 30 31.61 -9.09 11.13
C GLU A 30 30.26 -9.53 11.69
N MET A 31 30.17 -9.82 12.99
CA MET A 31 28.88 -10.16 13.62
C MET A 31 27.92 -8.98 13.63
N ARG A 32 28.40 -7.74 13.85
CA ARG A 32 27.54 -6.55 13.80
C ARG A 32 27.00 -6.30 12.40
N THR A 33 27.83 -6.38 11.36
CA THR A 33 27.33 -6.22 9.97
C THR A 33 26.33 -7.31 9.59
N ARG A 34 26.53 -8.56 10.03
CA ARG A 34 25.56 -9.65 9.81
C ARG A 34 24.24 -9.42 10.55
N SER A 35 24.27 -8.95 11.80
CA SER A 35 23.04 -8.66 12.54
C SER A 35 22.23 -7.51 11.93
N HIS A 36 22.90 -6.48 11.40
CA HIS A 36 22.23 -5.39 10.71
C HIS A 36 21.59 -5.84 9.38
N ARG A 37 22.27 -6.70 8.61
CA ARG A 37 21.73 -7.28 7.37
C ARG A 37 20.52 -8.18 7.66
N LEU A 38 20.60 -9.03 8.68
CA LEU A 38 19.49 -9.92 9.07
C LEU A 38 18.27 -9.14 9.58
N ALA A 39 18.49 -8.08 10.37
CA ALA A 39 17.40 -7.23 10.85
C ALA A 39 16.70 -6.50 9.70
N PHE A 40 17.46 -6.00 8.72
CA PHE A 40 16.91 -5.37 7.51
C PHE A 40 16.15 -6.38 6.64
N ALA A 41 16.68 -7.59 6.49
CA ALA A 41 16.04 -8.69 5.76
C ALA A 41 14.71 -9.12 6.38
N LEU A 42 14.69 -9.31 7.70
CA LEU A 42 13.47 -9.68 8.43
C LEU A 42 12.42 -8.56 8.37
N LEU A 43 12.85 -7.29 8.40
CA LEU A 43 11.95 -6.16 8.22
C LEU A 43 11.37 -6.13 6.79
N ALA A 44 12.19 -6.33 5.76
CA ALA A 44 11.73 -6.39 4.38
C ALA A 44 10.77 -7.57 4.13
N CYS A 45 11.06 -8.76 4.70
CA CYS A 45 10.17 -9.93 4.63
C CYS A 45 8.85 -9.70 5.39
N ALA A 46 8.88 -9.06 6.57
CA ALA A 46 7.67 -8.76 7.31
C ALA A 46 6.78 -7.73 6.58
N LEU A 47 7.39 -6.74 5.94
CA LEU A 47 6.69 -5.73 5.13
C LEU A 47 6.12 -6.32 3.84
N SER A 48 6.84 -7.21 3.15
CA SER A 48 6.33 -7.87 1.94
C SER A 48 5.21 -8.87 2.24
N SER A 49 5.28 -9.59 3.36
CA SER A 49 4.22 -10.49 3.85
C SER A 49 2.93 -9.74 4.22
N SER A 50 3.04 -8.45 4.55
CA SER A 50 1.89 -7.60 4.87
C SER A 50 1.01 -7.30 3.64
N ARG A 51 1.50 -7.54 2.40
CA ARG A 51 0.65 -7.55 1.19
C ARG A 51 -0.46 -8.61 1.26
N ALA A 52 -0.30 -9.67 2.06
CA ALA A 52 -1.32 -10.69 2.28
C ALA A 52 -2.32 -10.34 3.40
N PHE A 53 -2.00 -9.40 4.29
CA PHE A 53 -2.76 -9.17 5.53
C PHE A 53 -3.77 -8.00 5.46
N VAL A 54 -3.74 -7.16 4.41
CA VAL A 54 -4.81 -6.18 4.14
C VAL A 54 -5.95 -6.80 3.31
N ALA A 55 -6.31 -8.03 3.68
CA ALA A 55 -7.55 -8.70 3.32
C ALA A 55 -8.42 -8.84 4.57
N SER A 56 -8.50 -7.79 5.40
CA SER A 56 -9.34 -7.79 6.59
C SER A 56 -10.68 -7.11 6.30
N THR A 57 -11.71 -7.96 6.22
CA THR A 57 -13.13 -7.71 6.50
C THR A 57 -13.92 -6.80 5.56
N ILE A 58 -14.20 -7.31 4.36
CA ILE A 58 -15.56 -7.20 3.81
C ILE A 58 -16.29 -8.44 4.34
N ARG A 59 -16.84 -8.37 5.56
CA ARG A 59 -17.88 -9.32 5.96
C ARG A 59 -19.17 -8.85 5.27
N PRO A 60 -19.88 -9.70 4.51
CA PRO A 60 -21.25 -9.39 4.15
C PRO A 60 -22.04 -9.26 5.45
N ASN A 61 -22.70 -8.12 5.64
CA ASN A 61 -23.58 -7.88 6.76
C ASN A 61 -24.83 -8.75 6.52
N ALA A 62 -24.80 -9.99 6.98
CA ALA A 62 -25.96 -10.87 6.97
C ALA A 62 -27.01 -10.31 7.94
N SER A 63 -28.05 -9.70 7.36
CA SER A 63 -29.41 -9.56 7.89
C SER A 63 -29.59 -9.55 9.43
N GLN A 64 -29.77 -8.36 10.00
CA GLN A 64 -30.73 -8.22 11.11
C GLN A 64 -31.53 -6.92 10.96
N SER A 65 -32.78 -7.09 10.52
CA SER A 65 -33.88 -6.25 10.96
C SER A 65 -34.61 -7.00 12.08
N LYS A 66 -35.00 -6.23 13.11
CA LYS A 66 -36.13 -6.43 14.05
C LYS A 66 -35.87 -7.06 15.43
N TYR A 67 -36.21 -6.23 16.42
CA TYR A 67 -36.57 -6.45 17.83
C TYR A 67 -35.46 -6.40 18.89
N ALA A 68 -35.31 -5.22 19.51
CA ALA A 68 -35.41 -5.11 20.97
C ALA A 68 -35.87 -3.69 21.36
N ILE A 69 -37.06 -3.65 21.96
CA ILE A 69 -37.60 -2.54 22.75
C ILE A 69 -36.83 -2.54 24.09
N GLY A 70 -36.38 -1.36 24.55
CA GLY A 70 -35.67 -1.21 25.82
C GLY A 70 -35.75 0.22 26.35
N ILE A 71 -36.41 0.38 27.49
CA ILE A 71 -36.86 1.62 28.12
C ILE A 71 -35.72 2.33 28.88
N GLY A 72 -35.65 3.66 28.68
CA GLY A 72 -35.42 4.73 29.67
C GLY A 72 -34.44 4.58 30.84
N GLN A 73 -33.47 5.51 30.89
CA GLN A 73 -33.01 6.34 32.04
C GLN A 73 -31.89 7.25 31.48
N GLY A 74 -31.73 8.54 31.72
CA GLY A 74 -32.23 9.45 32.75
C GLY A 74 -31.05 10.31 33.24
N GLN A 75 -31.03 11.61 32.88
CA GLN A 75 -30.22 12.75 33.42
C GLN A 75 -28.75 12.98 32.97
N PRO A 76 -28.19 14.20 33.20
CA PRO A 76 -28.72 15.51 32.82
C PRO A 76 -27.67 16.41 32.13
N ALA A 77 -28.16 17.54 31.60
CA ALA A 77 -27.39 18.63 31.00
C ALA A 77 -26.30 19.21 31.91
N HIS A 78 -25.16 19.57 31.33
CA HIS A 78 -24.28 20.60 31.87
C HIS A 78 -23.74 21.52 30.76
N LEU A 79 -23.79 22.80 31.09
CA LEU A 79 -23.56 23.97 30.25
C LEU A 79 -22.11 24.10 29.73
N HIS A 80 -22.01 24.66 28.53
CA HIS A 80 -20.81 25.29 27.98
C HIS A 80 -20.21 26.36 28.92
N PRO A 81 -18.90 26.60 28.79
CA PRO A 81 -18.38 27.96 28.67
C PRO A 81 -17.86 28.23 27.24
N PRO A 82 -17.89 29.51 26.80
CA PRO A 82 -17.27 29.94 25.54
C PRO A 82 -15.83 30.43 25.77
N SER A 83 -15.12 30.73 24.68
CA SER A 83 -13.78 31.34 24.58
C SER A 83 -12.61 30.35 24.59
N SER A 84 -11.59 30.45 23.76
CA SER A 84 -11.25 31.42 22.71
C SER A 84 -10.13 30.82 21.86
N ALA A 85 -10.03 31.34 20.64
CA ALA A 85 -8.99 31.10 19.66
C ALA A 85 -7.57 30.95 20.25
N LEU A 86 -6.98 29.78 20.02
CA LEU A 86 -5.54 29.65 19.79
C LEU A 86 -5.35 28.48 18.83
N SER A 87 -5.55 28.79 17.55
CA SER A 87 -5.10 27.97 16.44
C SER A 87 -3.57 27.94 16.49
N MET A 88 -3.02 26.97 17.20
CA MET A 88 -1.64 26.55 16.92
C MET A 88 -1.68 25.92 15.53
N ALA A 89 -1.08 26.61 14.57
CA ALA A 89 -0.67 26.02 13.33
C ALA A 89 0.30 24.86 13.66
N SER A 90 -0.21 23.64 13.79
CA SER A 90 0.60 22.47 13.51
C SER A 90 0.96 22.59 12.04
N SER A 91 2.25 22.74 11.77
CA SER A 91 2.82 22.63 10.44
C SER A 91 2.71 21.18 9.99
N ASP A 92 1.48 20.75 9.71
CA ASP A 92 1.16 19.54 8.96
C ASP A 92 1.31 19.85 7.47
N ASP A 93 2.50 20.33 7.11
CA ASP A 93 2.90 20.57 5.73
C ASP A 93 2.91 19.22 5.00
N GLU A 94 1.80 19.01 4.29
CA GLU A 94 1.77 18.54 2.92
C GLU A 94 2.44 17.18 2.67
N GLN A 95 1.73 16.13 3.09
CA GLN A 95 1.92 14.75 2.66
C GLN A 95 1.48 14.56 1.19
N SER A 96 2.14 15.25 0.26
CA SER A 96 2.20 14.77 -1.12
C SER A 96 3.05 13.50 -1.17
N PRO A 97 2.75 12.52 -2.04
CA PRO A 97 3.57 11.32 -2.19
C PRO A 97 5.02 11.75 -2.38
N ALA A 98 5.92 11.18 -1.57
CA ALA A 98 7.29 11.62 -1.34
C ALA A 98 8.12 11.70 -2.64
N THR A 99 7.87 12.75 -3.40
CA THR A 99 8.61 13.18 -4.56
C THR A 99 9.42 14.35 -4.06
N PHE A 100 10.66 14.09 -3.67
CA PHE A 100 11.56 15.18 -3.35
C PHE A 100 11.84 15.93 -4.66
N ARG A 101 11.14 17.05 -4.88
CA ARG A 101 11.20 17.86 -6.11
C ARG A 101 10.83 17.09 -7.39
N GLY A 102 9.78 16.25 -7.33
CA GLY A 102 9.33 15.48 -8.51
C GLY A 102 10.21 14.26 -8.85
N VAL A 103 11.24 13.96 -8.05
CA VAL A 103 12.11 12.81 -8.28
C VAL A 103 11.48 11.54 -7.70
N PRO A 104 11.37 10.44 -8.47
CA PRO A 104 10.80 9.19 -7.99
C PRO A 104 11.82 8.41 -7.15
N LEU A 105 11.87 8.69 -5.85
CA LEU A 105 12.85 8.09 -4.94
C LEU A 105 12.71 6.57 -4.83
N GLY A 106 11.49 6.03 -4.84
CA GLY A 106 11.24 4.59 -4.71
C GLY A 106 12.00 3.75 -5.76
N PRO A 107 11.80 3.97 -7.07
CA PRO A 107 12.53 3.26 -8.12
C PRO A 107 14.05 3.47 -8.08
N ILE A 108 14.51 4.67 -7.69
CA ILE A 108 15.95 4.95 -7.54
C ILE A 108 16.55 4.11 -6.42
N LEU A 109 15.92 4.12 -5.23
CA LEU A 109 16.37 3.32 -4.09
C LEU A 109 16.33 1.83 -4.41
N LEU A 110 15.26 1.38 -5.08
CA LEU A 110 15.12 0.00 -5.52
C LEU A 110 16.22 -0.41 -6.51
N SER A 111 16.59 0.48 -7.42
CA SER A 111 17.70 0.27 -8.36
C SER A 111 19.04 0.15 -7.62
N ILE A 112 19.31 1.02 -6.63
CA ILE A 112 20.52 0.97 -5.81
C ILE A 112 20.60 -0.36 -5.03
N ILE A 113 19.49 -0.78 -4.41
CA ILE A 113 19.40 -2.06 -3.69
C ILE A 113 19.70 -3.23 -4.63
N THR A 114 19.15 -3.21 -5.85
CA THR A 114 19.37 -4.24 -6.87
C THR A 114 20.85 -4.34 -7.24
N VAL A 115 21.48 -3.20 -7.51
CA VAL A 115 22.88 -3.13 -7.89
C VAL A 115 23.77 -3.66 -6.76
N GLN A 116 23.52 -3.25 -5.52
CA GLN A 116 24.28 -3.74 -4.37
C GLN A 116 24.11 -5.24 -4.16
N ALA A 117 22.87 -5.75 -4.18
CA ALA A 117 22.60 -7.18 -4.06
C ALA A 117 23.26 -8.00 -5.19
N SER A 118 23.31 -7.44 -6.41
CA SER A 118 23.99 -8.08 -7.54
C SER A 118 25.50 -8.16 -7.34
N PHE A 119 26.13 -7.09 -6.84
CA PHE A 119 27.56 -7.10 -6.51
C PHE A 119 27.88 -8.12 -5.43
N ASP A 120 27.14 -8.12 -4.32
CA ASP A 120 27.34 -9.07 -3.22
C ASP A 120 27.20 -10.52 -3.75
N LEU A 121 26.15 -10.81 -4.52
CA LEU A 121 25.94 -12.14 -5.13
C LEU A 121 27.10 -12.57 -6.04
N VAL A 122 27.58 -11.68 -6.92
CA VAL A 122 28.71 -11.97 -7.83
C VAL A 122 30.00 -12.22 -7.05
N THR A 123 30.22 -11.56 -5.92
CA THR A 123 31.41 -11.78 -5.09
C THR A 123 31.34 -13.05 -4.24
N GLU A 124 30.14 -13.52 -3.89
CA GLU A 124 29.94 -14.76 -3.13
C GLU A 124 29.99 -16.01 -4.03
N LEU A 125 29.57 -15.92 -5.28
CA LEU A 125 29.45 -17.06 -6.20
C LEU A 125 30.76 -17.85 -6.43
N PRO A 126 31.95 -17.23 -6.56
CA PRO A 126 33.21 -17.95 -6.67
C PRO A 126 33.57 -18.80 -5.45
N LYS A 127 33.02 -18.50 -4.26
CA LYS A 127 33.31 -19.24 -3.03
C LYS A 127 32.75 -20.66 -3.04
N PHE A 128 31.80 -20.97 -3.93
CA PHE A 128 31.33 -22.34 -4.16
C PHE A 128 32.39 -23.23 -4.81
N PHE A 129 33.29 -22.62 -5.58
CA PHE A 129 34.30 -23.34 -6.35
C PHE A 129 35.68 -23.32 -5.68
N THR A 130 35.81 -22.67 -4.53
CA THR A 130 37.08 -22.54 -3.81
C THR A 130 37.07 -23.42 -2.56
N ASP A 131 37.95 -24.42 -2.51
CA ASP A 131 38.06 -25.33 -1.36
C ASP A 131 38.34 -24.56 -0.05
N GLY A 132 37.49 -24.77 0.95
CA GLY A 132 37.68 -24.26 2.31
C GLY A 132 36.95 -22.96 2.66
N ALA A 133 36.24 -22.32 1.72
CA ALA A 133 35.34 -21.22 2.04
C ALA A 133 33.93 -21.75 2.34
N THR A 134 33.28 -21.27 3.41
CA THR A 134 31.85 -21.55 3.67
C THR A 134 31.01 -20.44 3.05
N PRO A 135 30.19 -20.72 2.01
CA PRO A 135 29.33 -19.71 1.39
C PRO A 135 28.32 -19.12 2.39
N ASP A 136 27.98 -17.85 2.27
CA ASP A 136 26.87 -17.24 3.01
C ASP A 136 25.54 -17.53 2.28
N TYR A 137 25.02 -18.73 2.46
CA TYR A 137 23.77 -19.17 1.81
C TYR A 137 22.58 -18.26 2.12
N ILE A 138 22.51 -17.71 3.33
CA ILE A 138 21.41 -16.84 3.75
C ILE A 138 21.53 -15.49 3.05
N GLY A 139 22.73 -14.91 3.03
CA GLY A 139 23.02 -13.66 2.31
C GLY A 139 22.65 -13.78 0.83
N MET A 140 23.11 -14.84 0.16
CA MET A 140 22.82 -15.06 -1.26
C MET A 140 21.34 -15.28 -1.55
N ALA A 141 20.62 -16.01 -0.69
CA ALA A 141 19.19 -16.21 -0.85
C ALA A 141 18.44 -14.87 -0.75
N LEU A 142 18.83 -14.02 0.20
CA LEU A 142 18.28 -12.67 0.35
C LEU A 142 18.60 -11.78 -0.85
N ASP A 143 19.85 -11.75 -1.31
CA ASP A 143 20.27 -10.94 -2.46
C ASP A 143 19.53 -11.37 -3.72
N SER A 144 19.41 -12.68 -3.94
CA SER A 144 18.63 -13.23 -5.06
C SER A 144 17.16 -12.82 -4.99
N PHE A 145 16.56 -12.90 -3.79
CA PHE A 145 15.19 -12.45 -3.57
C PHE A 145 15.02 -10.96 -3.87
N LEU A 146 15.92 -10.10 -3.38
CA LEU A 146 15.87 -8.66 -3.61
C LEU A 146 16.03 -8.30 -5.08
N ILE A 147 16.95 -8.96 -5.80
CA ILE A 147 17.14 -8.75 -7.23
C ILE A 147 15.87 -9.12 -8.00
N VAL A 148 15.28 -10.29 -7.73
CA VAL A 148 14.05 -10.73 -8.41
C VAL A 148 12.89 -9.80 -8.09
N TYR A 149 12.70 -9.44 -6.81
CA TYR A 149 11.66 -8.51 -6.38
C TYR A 149 11.82 -7.15 -7.06
N ALA A 150 13.02 -6.58 -7.05
CA ALA A 150 13.28 -5.27 -7.62
C ALA A 150 13.11 -5.26 -9.15
N ALA A 151 13.64 -6.27 -9.84
CA ALA A 151 13.45 -6.43 -11.27
C ALA A 151 11.97 -6.53 -11.64
N GLN A 152 11.17 -7.30 -10.88
CA GLN A 152 9.74 -7.42 -11.12
C GLN A 152 9.01 -6.09 -10.96
N ASN A 153 9.26 -5.35 -9.88
CA ASN A 153 8.61 -4.05 -9.67
C ASN A 153 9.06 -3.01 -10.71
N LEU A 154 10.35 -2.96 -11.08
CA LEU A 154 10.84 -2.06 -12.13
C LEU A 154 10.24 -2.40 -13.51
N LEU A 155 10.12 -3.68 -13.85
CA LEU A 155 9.47 -4.11 -15.10
C LEU A 155 7.98 -3.73 -15.13
N GLN A 156 7.30 -3.81 -13.98
CA GLN A 156 5.90 -3.40 -13.85
C GLN A 156 5.75 -1.87 -13.94
N GLN A 157 6.60 -1.12 -13.24
CA GLN A 157 6.60 0.34 -13.21
C GLN A 157 6.98 0.98 -14.55
N THR A 158 7.80 0.30 -15.35
CA THR A 158 8.16 0.75 -16.72
C THR A 158 7.08 0.42 -17.75
N GLY A 159 6.13 -0.46 -17.41
CA GLY A 159 5.13 -0.99 -18.34
C GLY A 159 5.66 -2.12 -19.24
N ALA A 160 6.90 -2.58 -19.04
CA ALA A 160 7.49 -3.69 -19.80
C ALA A 160 6.79 -5.02 -19.53
N ARG A 161 6.15 -5.15 -18.35
CA ARG A 161 5.30 -6.29 -17.99
C ARG A 161 3.86 -5.81 -17.80
N GLN A 162 3.06 -5.90 -18.87
CA GLN A 162 1.61 -5.74 -18.74
C GLN A 162 1.02 -7.01 -18.15
N ALA A 163 0.09 -6.88 -17.20
CA ALA A 163 -0.75 -8.00 -16.81
C ALA A 163 -1.52 -8.44 -18.05
N SER A 164 -1.36 -9.70 -18.47
CA SER A 164 -2.07 -10.26 -19.61
C SER A 164 -3.57 -10.10 -19.37
N SER A 165 -4.25 -9.38 -20.27
CA SER A 165 -5.67 -9.01 -20.23
C SER A 165 -6.63 -10.17 -20.54
N SER A 166 -6.34 -11.37 -20.04
CA SER A 166 -7.23 -12.52 -20.24
C SER A 166 -8.56 -12.29 -19.50
N MET A 167 -9.65 -12.11 -20.26
CA MET A 167 -11.05 -12.11 -19.82
C MET A 167 -11.38 -11.24 -18.59
N SER A 168 -10.76 -10.07 -18.47
CA SER A 168 -11.16 -9.11 -17.43
C SER A 168 -12.51 -8.48 -17.76
N ALA A 169 -13.40 -8.38 -16.76
CA ALA A 169 -14.65 -7.62 -16.87
C ALA A 169 -14.34 -6.19 -17.36
N SER A 170 -14.97 -5.76 -18.47
CA SER A 170 -14.85 -4.37 -18.90
C SER A 170 -15.99 -3.54 -18.34
N LEU A 171 -15.64 -2.51 -17.58
CA LEU A 171 -16.57 -1.51 -17.06
C LEU A 171 -16.69 -0.29 -17.98
N ALA A 172 -16.01 -0.27 -19.13
CA ALA A 172 -16.03 0.87 -20.02
C ALA A 172 -17.45 1.21 -20.52
N GLY A 173 -17.83 2.48 -20.38
CA GLY A 173 -19.18 2.98 -20.63
C GLY A 173 -20.09 2.99 -19.39
N LEU A 174 -19.62 2.52 -18.23
CA LEU A 174 -20.38 2.61 -16.98
C LEU A 174 -20.40 4.04 -16.44
N ASP A 175 -21.59 4.63 -16.39
CA ASP A 175 -21.86 5.90 -15.72
C ASP A 175 -22.50 5.65 -14.35
N CYS A 176 -21.80 6.03 -13.28
CA CYS A 176 -22.27 5.80 -11.92
C CYS A 176 -21.96 6.95 -10.98
N ARG A 177 -22.68 7.01 -9.87
CA ARG A 177 -22.41 7.91 -8.76
C ARG A 177 -21.66 7.17 -7.67
N LEU A 178 -20.44 7.60 -7.41
CA LEU A 178 -19.64 7.20 -6.26
C LEU A 178 -19.99 8.09 -5.08
N THR A 179 -20.41 7.52 -3.95
CA THR A 179 -20.55 8.28 -2.70
C THR A 179 -19.41 7.88 -1.78
N LEU A 180 -18.44 8.77 -1.64
CA LEU A 180 -17.34 8.60 -0.70
C LEU A 180 -17.85 8.88 0.71
N ASP A 181 -17.47 8.04 1.66
CA ASP A 181 -17.78 8.20 3.07
C ASP A 181 -16.49 8.11 3.89
N VAL A 182 -15.82 9.26 4.03
CA VAL A 182 -14.53 9.40 4.70
C VAL A 182 -14.74 9.63 6.19
N GLY A 183 -14.09 8.80 7.02
CA GLY A 183 -14.20 8.86 8.47
C GLY A 183 -13.42 7.73 9.14
N ARG A 184 -13.43 7.70 10.47
CA ARG A 184 -12.69 6.71 11.24
C ARG A 184 -13.28 5.31 11.09
N GLU A 185 -12.53 4.42 10.45
CA GLU A 185 -12.87 3.00 10.37
C GLU A 185 -12.21 2.20 11.51
N PRO A 186 -12.92 1.22 12.11
CA PRO A 186 -12.31 0.32 13.09
C PRO A 186 -11.07 -0.37 12.52
N GLY A 187 -9.95 -0.32 13.26
CA GLY A 187 -8.69 -0.92 12.84
C GLY A 187 -7.85 -0.08 11.87
N THR A 188 -8.27 1.16 11.54
CA THR A 188 -7.44 2.06 10.73
C THR A 188 -6.15 2.47 11.45
N TRP A 189 -5.08 2.70 10.68
CA TRP A 189 -3.79 3.21 11.16
C TRP A 189 -3.72 4.74 11.15
N MET A 190 -4.86 5.42 10.96
CA MET A 190 -4.95 6.86 11.13
C MET A 190 -4.59 7.27 12.56
N GLY A 191 -4.06 8.48 12.72
CA GLY A 191 -3.71 9.04 14.02
C GLY A 191 -4.90 9.02 14.98
N ARG A 192 -4.61 8.93 16.29
CA ARG A 192 -5.67 8.84 17.32
C ARG A 192 -6.59 10.05 17.32
N ASP A 193 -6.08 11.21 16.92
CA ASP A 193 -6.79 12.49 16.91
C ASP A 193 -7.54 12.77 15.59
N TRP A 194 -7.42 11.90 14.60
CA TRP A 194 -8.12 12.04 13.33
C TRP A 194 -9.56 11.49 13.44
N ALA A 195 -10.55 12.32 13.09
CA ALA A 195 -11.98 11.98 13.12
C ALA A 195 -12.46 11.43 14.49
N VAL A 196 -11.94 11.98 15.60
CA VAL A 196 -12.32 11.64 16.98
C VAL A 196 -13.78 11.95 17.28
N SER A 197 -14.33 12.99 16.67
CA SER A 197 -15.73 13.40 16.84
C SER A 197 -16.74 12.36 16.34
N GLY A 198 -16.28 11.38 15.55
CA GLY A 198 -17.14 10.44 14.83
C GLY A 198 -17.86 11.06 13.63
N ALA A 199 -17.55 12.32 13.27
CA ALA A 199 -18.04 12.93 12.05
C ALA A 199 -17.58 12.16 10.81
N ARG A 200 -18.32 12.33 9.72
CA ARG A 200 -17.99 11.76 8.40
C ARG A 200 -18.12 12.80 7.30
N LEU A 201 -17.19 12.76 6.36
CA LEU A 201 -17.18 13.58 5.16
C LEU A 201 -17.75 12.74 4.02
N VAL A 202 -19.00 13.05 3.66
CA VAL A 202 -19.76 12.35 2.60
C VAL A 202 -19.73 13.18 1.33
N MET A 203 -19.25 12.60 0.24
CA MET A 203 -18.96 13.30 -1.01
C MET A 203 -19.43 12.49 -2.22
N PRO A 204 -20.54 12.89 -2.88
CA PRO A 204 -20.99 12.27 -4.11
C PRO A 204 -20.21 12.79 -5.33
N VAL A 205 -19.69 11.87 -6.14
CA VAL A 205 -18.96 12.14 -7.38
C VAL A 205 -19.56 11.30 -8.51
N ASP A 206 -20.04 11.94 -9.56
CA ASP A 206 -20.49 11.25 -10.76
C ASP A 206 -19.28 10.96 -11.67
N VAL A 207 -19.10 9.70 -12.05
CA VAL A 207 -17.95 9.24 -12.84
C VAL A 207 -18.36 8.36 -14.01
N ARG A 208 -17.49 8.31 -15.02
CA ARG A 208 -17.57 7.42 -16.16
C ARG A 208 -16.30 6.60 -16.30
N PHE A 209 -16.46 5.28 -16.36
CA PHE A 209 -15.37 4.38 -16.71
C PHE A 209 -15.14 4.43 -18.22
N SER A 210 -13.98 4.90 -18.66
CA SER A 210 -13.62 4.97 -20.09
C SER A 210 -12.75 3.78 -20.49
N GLU A 211 -12.77 3.42 -21.78
CA GLU A 211 -11.83 2.44 -22.36
C GLU A 211 -10.49 3.10 -22.74
N GLU A 212 -10.42 4.44 -22.77
CA GLU A 212 -9.22 5.17 -23.16
C GLU A 212 -8.05 4.85 -22.22
N GLU A 213 -6.88 4.56 -22.81
CA GLU A 213 -5.67 4.28 -22.04
C GLU A 213 -5.12 5.57 -21.40
N LEU A 214 -4.70 5.46 -20.15
CA LEU A 214 -4.05 6.50 -19.38
C LEU A 214 -2.63 6.05 -19.00
N ASP A 215 -1.63 6.79 -19.47
CA ASP A 215 -0.23 6.65 -19.05
C ASP A 215 0.00 7.41 -17.73
N LEU A 216 0.31 6.67 -16.67
CA LEU A 216 0.59 7.22 -15.35
C LEU A 216 2.02 7.74 -15.21
N GLY A 217 2.85 7.58 -16.24
CA GLY A 217 4.25 7.95 -16.25
C GLY A 217 5.13 6.97 -15.47
N PHE A 218 6.32 7.44 -15.08
CA PHE A 218 7.26 6.65 -14.30
C PHE A 218 7.54 7.30 -12.93
N PRO A 219 7.36 6.56 -11.83
CA PRO A 219 6.90 5.18 -11.77
C PRO A 219 5.40 5.06 -12.06
N GLY A 220 5.02 3.96 -12.68
CA GLY A 220 3.63 3.57 -12.77
C GLY A 220 3.01 3.28 -11.40
N GLU A 221 1.71 3.04 -11.38
CA GLU A 221 0.94 2.70 -10.18
C GLU A 221 0.80 1.18 -10.04
N GLU A 222 1.65 0.58 -9.19
CA GLU A 222 1.66 -0.87 -8.95
C GLU A 222 0.28 -1.41 -8.56
N GLY A 223 -0.50 -0.64 -7.79
CA GLY A 223 -1.84 -1.00 -7.36
C GLY A 223 -2.88 -1.09 -8.49
N LEU A 224 -2.55 -0.58 -9.68
CA LEU A 224 -3.36 -0.62 -10.89
C LEU A 224 -2.75 -1.51 -12.00
N GLY A 225 -1.68 -2.24 -11.69
CA GLY A 225 -1.01 -3.08 -12.67
C GLY A 225 0.20 -2.44 -13.34
N GLY A 226 0.60 -1.22 -12.96
CA GLY A 226 1.84 -0.58 -13.42
C GLY A 226 1.62 0.75 -14.13
N ARG A 227 2.31 0.97 -15.24
CA ARG A 227 2.35 2.26 -15.95
C ARG A 227 1.04 2.66 -16.63
N TYR A 228 0.37 1.68 -17.23
CA TYR A 228 -0.82 1.93 -18.04
C TYR A 228 -2.06 1.43 -17.31
N CYS A 229 -3.13 2.22 -17.36
CA CYS A 229 -4.44 1.85 -16.88
C CYS A 229 -5.51 2.45 -17.82
N ARG A 230 -6.79 2.28 -17.51
CA ARG A 230 -7.88 2.92 -18.26
C ARG A 230 -8.32 4.20 -17.59
N ARG A 231 -8.79 5.19 -18.34
CA ARG A 231 -9.18 6.50 -17.81
C ARG A 231 -10.51 6.43 -17.06
N LEU A 232 -10.59 7.13 -15.95
CA LEU A 232 -11.81 7.37 -15.17
C LEU A 232 -12.14 8.86 -15.24
N ASP A 233 -13.27 9.19 -15.88
CA ASP A 233 -13.69 10.56 -16.10
C ASP A 233 -14.64 11.01 -14.99
N VAL A 234 -14.49 12.25 -14.52
CA VAL A 234 -15.47 12.92 -13.63
C VAL A 234 -16.48 13.65 -14.51
N LEU A 235 -17.76 13.35 -14.34
CA LEU A 235 -18.83 13.88 -15.19
C LEU A 235 -19.27 15.30 -14.79
N ASP A 236 -19.15 15.67 -13.51
CA ASP A 236 -19.45 17.01 -13.02
C ASP A 236 -18.18 17.87 -12.97
N SER A 237 -18.04 18.78 -13.94
CA SER A 237 -16.90 19.71 -14.01
C SER A 237 -16.92 20.75 -12.89
N ALA A 238 -18.04 20.94 -12.19
CA ALA A 238 -18.10 21.81 -11.02
C ALA A 238 -17.50 21.17 -9.76
N GLY A 239 -17.10 19.90 -9.82
CA GLY A 239 -16.54 19.16 -8.70
C GLY A 239 -17.62 18.56 -7.78
N CYS A 240 -17.18 18.05 -6.63
CA CYS A 240 -18.06 17.45 -5.63
C CYS A 240 -18.56 18.52 -4.65
N ARG A 241 -19.81 18.41 -4.20
CA ARG A 241 -20.37 19.34 -3.21
C ARG A 241 -20.85 18.63 -1.95
N PHE A 242 -20.64 19.26 -0.81
CA PHE A 242 -21.20 18.81 0.46
C PHE A 242 -21.59 20.01 1.34
N VAL A 243 -22.48 19.79 2.31
CA VAL A 243 -22.92 20.86 3.24
C VAL A 243 -22.07 20.81 4.51
N GLY A 244 -21.22 21.81 4.67
CA GLY A 244 -20.42 22.06 5.86
C GLY A 244 -21.11 23.03 6.84
N PRO A 245 -20.48 23.31 8.00
CA PRO A 245 -21.01 24.25 8.99
C PRO A 245 -21.19 25.69 8.47
N GLN A 246 -20.40 26.08 7.47
CA GLN A 246 -20.41 27.41 6.87
C GLN A 246 -21.24 27.49 5.57
N GLY A 247 -21.96 26.43 5.22
CA GLY A 247 -22.74 26.33 3.99
C GLY A 247 -22.21 25.26 3.04
N GLU A 248 -22.58 25.37 1.77
CA GLU A 248 -22.14 24.46 0.72
C GLU A 248 -20.65 24.67 0.44
N VAL A 249 -19.89 23.57 0.46
CA VAL A 249 -18.47 23.53 0.13
C VAL A 249 -18.31 22.74 -1.15
N THR A 250 -17.65 23.34 -2.12
CA THR A 250 -17.27 22.69 -3.38
C THR A 250 -15.83 22.23 -3.30
N VAL A 251 -15.60 20.97 -3.65
CA VAL A 251 -14.30 20.30 -3.67
C VAL A 251 -13.97 20.00 -5.12
N ASN A 252 -12.81 20.47 -5.57
CA ASN A 252 -12.31 20.12 -6.89
C ASN A 252 -11.91 18.64 -6.92
N VAL A 253 -12.43 17.91 -7.90
CA VAL A 253 -12.13 16.48 -8.10
C VAL A 253 -11.73 16.29 -9.55
N LEU A 254 -10.52 15.78 -9.76
CA LEU A 254 -10.01 15.45 -11.08
C LEU A 254 -10.26 13.98 -11.37
N GLY A 255 -10.37 13.66 -12.66
CA GLY A 255 -10.40 12.29 -13.15
C GLY A 255 -9.16 11.50 -12.72
N GLY A 256 -9.19 10.20 -12.97
CA GLY A 256 -8.10 9.32 -12.61
C GLY A 256 -8.02 8.12 -13.52
N GLY A 257 -7.61 6.99 -12.95
CA GLY A 257 -7.43 5.74 -13.67
C GLY A 257 -8.07 4.57 -12.95
N TRP A 258 -8.43 3.55 -13.72
CA TRP A 258 -8.99 2.31 -13.22
C TRP A 258 -8.36 1.10 -13.90
N ALA A 259 -8.35 -0.02 -13.18
CA ALA A 259 -7.91 -1.31 -13.64
C ALA A 259 -8.72 -2.40 -12.94
N VAL A 260 -8.91 -3.50 -13.65
CA VAL A 260 -9.46 -4.73 -13.09
C VAL A 260 -8.33 -5.73 -13.05
N LEU A 261 -8.06 -6.25 -11.86
CA LEU A 261 -6.95 -7.14 -11.58
C LEU A 261 -7.48 -8.51 -11.16
N PRO A 262 -6.77 -9.60 -11.50
CA PRO A 262 -7.14 -10.92 -11.01
C PRO A 262 -7.11 -10.95 -9.47
N LEU A 263 -8.04 -11.68 -8.86
CA LEU A 263 -7.94 -11.99 -7.44
C LEU A 263 -6.80 -13.01 -7.21
N PRO A 264 -6.07 -12.91 -6.09
CA PRO A 264 -5.08 -13.92 -5.73
C PRO A 264 -5.72 -15.32 -5.64
N GLU A 265 -4.98 -16.34 -6.06
CA GLU A 265 -5.41 -17.73 -5.92
C GLU A 265 -5.79 -18.04 -4.46
N GLY A 266 -6.88 -18.79 -4.28
CA GLY A 266 -7.41 -19.13 -2.96
C GLY A 266 -8.55 -18.22 -2.45
N LYS A 267 -8.84 -17.09 -3.11
CA LYS A 267 -10.05 -16.28 -2.84
C LYS A 267 -11.27 -16.72 -3.65
N ARG A 268 -11.48 -18.03 -3.75
CA ARG A 268 -12.60 -18.64 -4.49
C ARG A 268 -13.96 -18.43 -3.82
N GLU A 269 -14.00 -17.84 -2.63
CA GLU A 269 -15.26 -17.50 -1.94
C GLU A 269 -16.16 -16.59 -2.78
N TYR A 270 -15.57 -15.82 -3.71
CA TYR A 270 -16.29 -14.94 -4.61
C TYR A 270 -16.58 -15.56 -5.98
N GLY A 271 -16.18 -16.81 -6.23
CA GLY A 271 -16.27 -17.45 -7.56
C GLY A 271 -15.10 -17.08 -8.50
N ASP A 272 -14.95 -17.85 -9.58
CA ASP A 272 -13.81 -17.75 -10.49
C ASP A 272 -13.89 -16.52 -11.42
N SER A 273 -15.07 -15.91 -11.58
CA SER A 273 -15.25 -14.68 -12.37
C SER A 273 -15.13 -13.38 -11.58
N ALA A 274 -14.91 -13.48 -10.26
CA ALA A 274 -14.66 -12.32 -9.43
C ALA A 274 -13.27 -11.74 -9.72
N SER A 275 -13.25 -10.44 -9.98
CA SER A 275 -12.03 -9.67 -10.20
C SER A 275 -11.97 -8.48 -9.24
N LYS A 276 -10.76 -8.05 -8.94
CA LYS A 276 -10.51 -6.91 -8.06
C LYS A 276 -10.58 -5.63 -8.88
N LEU A 277 -11.56 -4.79 -8.59
CA LEU A 277 -11.64 -3.45 -9.15
C LEU A 277 -10.75 -2.50 -8.34
N ARG A 278 -9.83 -1.81 -9.01
CA ARG A 278 -8.99 -0.76 -8.45
C ARG A 278 -9.14 0.49 -9.28
N PHE A 279 -9.29 1.64 -8.64
CA PHE A 279 -9.29 2.92 -9.33
C PHE A 279 -8.84 4.04 -8.39
N PHE A 280 -8.63 5.23 -8.94
CA PHE A 280 -8.33 6.40 -8.14
C PHE A 280 -9.01 7.65 -8.70
N LEU A 281 -9.13 8.64 -7.83
CA LEU A 281 -9.49 10.02 -8.16
C LEU A 281 -8.47 10.96 -7.50
N ASP A 282 -8.17 12.08 -8.15
CA ASP A 282 -7.22 13.06 -7.63
C ASP A 282 -7.99 14.25 -7.01
N PHE A 283 -7.70 14.55 -5.75
CA PHE A 283 -8.28 15.64 -4.96
C PHE A 283 -7.21 16.69 -4.72
N PRO A 284 -6.93 17.59 -5.68
CA PRO A 284 -5.80 18.52 -5.59
C PRO A 284 -5.83 19.41 -4.35
N ASP A 285 -7.02 19.77 -3.88
CA ASP A 285 -7.21 20.67 -2.73
C ASP A 285 -7.54 19.91 -1.43
N GLY A 286 -7.76 18.59 -1.51
CA GLY A 286 -8.31 17.80 -0.42
C GLY A 286 -9.71 18.27 -0.01
N ALA A 287 -10.16 17.88 1.18
CA ALA A 287 -11.43 18.33 1.75
C ALA A 287 -11.42 18.21 3.28
N THR A 288 -12.15 19.08 3.97
CA THR A 288 -12.23 19.04 5.45
C THR A 288 -13.67 19.28 5.91
N ARG A 289 -14.11 18.50 6.89
CA ARG A 289 -15.38 18.71 7.60
C ARG A 289 -15.19 18.36 9.07
N ASN A 290 -15.32 19.36 9.94
CA ASN A 290 -14.99 19.24 11.36
C ASN A 290 -13.53 18.77 11.55
N ASP A 291 -13.30 17.66 12.25
CA ASP A 291 -12.01 17.01 12.48
C ASP A 291 -11.72 15.87 11.48
N VAL A 292 -12.56 15.69 10.47
CA VAL A 292 -12.32 14.77 9.36
C VAL A 292 -11.64 15.53 8.23
N ARG A 293 -10.43 15.11 7.89
CA ARG A 293 -9.66 15.66 6.77
C ARG A 293 -9.35 14.59 5.75
N LEU A 294 -9.74 14.85 4.51
CA LEU A 294 -9.20 14.21 3.32
C LEU A 294 -7.99 15.06 2.85
N PRO A 295 -6.75 14.55 2.93
CA PRO A 295 -5.60 15.30 2.46
C PRO A 295 -5.67 15.51 0.94
N ALA A 296 -4.97 16.55 0.47
CA ALA A 296 -4.74 16.75 -0.95
C ALA A 296 -3.97 15.56 -1.55
N GLY A 297 -4.31 15.21 -2.79
CA GLY A 297 -3.65 14.16 -3.56
C GLY A 297 -4.59 13.04 -3.99
N ARG A 298 -4.00 11.86 -4.23
CA ARG A 298 -4.67 10.72 -4.85
C ARG A 298 -5.37 9.83 -3.83
N VAL A 299 -6.65 9.57 -4.06
CA VAL A 299 -7.44 8.62 -3.28
C VAL A 299 -7.66 7.35 -4.08
N PHE A 300 -7.30 6.21 -3.51
CA PHE A 300 -7.43 4.90 -4.12
C PHE A 300 -8.66 4.17 -3.61
N PHE A 301 -9.35 3.51 -4.52
CA PHE A 301 -10.57 2.76 -4.29
C PHE A 301 -10.30 1.29 -4.58
N SER A 302 -10.92 0.40 -3.79
CA SER A 302 -10.86 -1.03 -4.01
C SER A 302 -12.24 -1.64 -3.83
N GLY A 303 -12.67 -2.41 -4.82
CA GLY A 303 -13.92 -3.16 -4.80
C GLY A 303 -13.81 -4.48 -5.55
N LEU A 304 -14.96 -5.05 -5.87
CA LEU A 304 -15.09 -6.27 -6.66
C LEU A 304 -15.94 -5.99 -7.89
N CYS A 305 -15.59 -6.65 -9.00
CA CYS A 305 -16.44 -6.72 -10.18
C CYS A 305 -16.46 -8.14 -10.72
N PHE A 306 -17.47 -8.43 -11.53
CA PHE A 306 -17.75 -9.73 -12.10
C PHE A 306 -17.89 -9.57 -13.62
N ALA A 307 -17.25 -10.44 -14.39
CA ALA A 307 -17.40 -10.47 -15.84
C ALA A 307 -18.83 -10.85 -16.25
N ASP A 308 -19.44 -11.75 -15.48
CA ASP A 308 -20.85 -12.10 -15.57
C ASP A 308 -21.48 -12.04 -14.18
N ARG A 309 -22.45 -11.14 -13.98
CA ARG A 309 -23.17 -10.96 -12.72
C ARG A 309 -23.96 -12.20 -12.29
N THR A 310 -24.30 -13.08 -13.23
CA THR A 310 -25.06 -14.31 -12.95
C THR A 310 -24.21 -15.37 -12.26
N GLU A 311 -22.89 -15.24 -12.34
CA GLU A 311 -21.93 -16.13 -11.68
C GLU A 311 -21.58 -15.67 -10.25
N ALA A 312 -22.03 -14.49 -9.85
CA ALA A 312 -21.79 -13.99 -8.50
C ALA A 312 -22.55 -14.84 -7.46
N PRO A 313 -21.95 -15.10 -6.28
CA PRO A 313 -22.64 -15.74 -5.17
C PRO A 313 -23.96 -15.04 -4.83
N SER A 314 -25.00 -15.81 -4.48
CA SER A 314 -26.36 -15.28 -4.30
C SER A 314 -26.47 -14.20 -3.21
N ASP A 315 -25.62 -14.27 -2.19
CA ASP A 315 -25.52 -13.29 -1.11
C ASP A 315 -24.91 -11.95 -1.57
N ILE A 316 -24.13 -11.98 -2.65
CA ILE A 316 -23.47 -10.82 -3.25
C ILE A 316 -24.30 -10.25 -4.40
N ALA A 317 -24.98 -11.11 -5.17
CA ALA A 317 -25.73 -10.74 -6.37
C ALA A 317 -26.75 -9.61 -6.15
N ALA A 318 -27.36 -9.53 -4.96
CA ALA A 318 -28.30 -8.47 -4.58
C ALA A 318 -27.64 -7.10 -4.36
N SER A 319 -26.34 -7.07 -4.13
CA SER A 319 -25.53 -5.85 -3.91
C SER A 319 -24.72 -5.47 -5.16
N LEU A 320 -24.95 -6.15 -6.29
CA LEU A 320 -24.34 -5.79 -7.56
C LEU A 320 -25.14 -4.69 -8.26
N ILE A 321 -24.42 -3.78 -8.89
CA ILE A 321 -24.93 -2.81 -9.84
C ILE A 321 -24.63 -3.30 -11.23
N ASP A 322 -25.58 -3.10 -12.12
CA ASP A 322 -25.43 -3.43 -13.53
C ASP A 322 -24.34 -2.59 -14.18
N GLY A 323 -23.34 -3.29 -14.72
CA GLY A 323 -22.34 -2.74 -15.60
C GLY A 323 -22.73 -2.93 -17.09
N PRO A 324 -21.86 -2.51 -18.01
CA PRO A 324 -22.01 -2.78 -19.43
C PRO A 324 -22.09 -4.29 -19.72
N GLY A 325 -23.04 -4.69 -20.56
CA GLY A 325 -23.24 -6.10 -20.93
C GLY A 325 -23.76 -6.94 -19.76
N THR A 326 -23.05 -8.02 -19.45
CA THR A 326 -23.36 -8.93 -18.32
C THR A 326 -22.55 -8.59 -17.07
N THR A 327 -21.73 -7.55 -17.09
CA THR A 327 -20.84 -7.25 -15.97
C THR A 327 -21.61 -6.76 -14.74
N GLY A 328 -21.08 -7.08 -13.56
CA GLY A 328 -21.62 -6.61 -12.29
C GLY A 328 -20.55 -5.95 -11.44
N VAL A 329 -20.86 -4.82 -10.81
CA VAL A 329 -19.94 -4.13 -9.89
C VAL A 329 -20.51 -4.17 -8.48
N PHE A 330 -19.71 -4.58 -7.50
CA PHE A 330 -20.14 -4.57 -6.11
C PHE A 330 -20.37 -3.12 -5.65
N ASN A 331 -21.53 -2.87 -5.06
CA ASN A 331 -21.98 -1.52 -4.74
C ASN A 331 -21.18 -0.85 -3.62
N ASP A 332 -20.36 -1.56 -2.86
CA ASP A 332 -19.58 -1.01 -1.76
C ASP A 332 -18.09 -1.35 -1.90
N GLY A 333 -17.22 -0.52 -1.32
CA GLY A 333 -15.79 -0.82 -1.30
C GLY A 333 -15.00 0.05 -0.32
N GLY A 334 -13.68 -0.13 -0.32
CA GLY A 334 -12.77 0.57 0.58
C GLY A 334 -12.10 1.78 -0.08
N LEU A 335 -11.87 2.82 0.72
CA LEU A 335 -11.09 4.02 0.37
C LEU A 335 -9.74 3.99 1.09
N THR A 336 -8.67 4.30 0.36
CA THR A 336 -7.32 4.35 0.90
C THR A 336 -6.51 5.50 0.34
N ILE A 337 -5.52 5.98 1.10
CA ILE A 337 -4.44 6.85 0.60
C ILE A 337 -3.10 6.17 0.82
N LYS A 338 -2.13 6.49 -0.01
CA LYS A 338 -0.76 6.02 0.16
C LYS A 338 -0.02 6.90 1.16
N LYS A 339 0.68 6.27 2.11
CA LYS A 339 1.59 6.93 3.03
C LYS A 339 2.96 6.28 2.95
N ASN A 340 3.72 6.70 1.95
CA ASN A 340 5.09 6.24 1.76
C ASN A 340 6.05 7.19 2.48
N ASP A 341 6.85 6.65 3.39
CA ASP A 341 7.78 7.39 4.23
C ASP A 341 9.14 6.65 4.30
N LEU A 342 10.04 7.10 5.16
CA LEU A 342 11.35 6.48 5.29
C LEU A 342 11.27 5.00 5.72
N MET A 343 10.24 4.59 6.45
CA MET A 343 10.11 3.22 6.97
C MET A 343 9.82 2.20 5.86
N ASN A 344 9.15 2.61 4.79
CA ASN A 344 8.97 1.77 3.60
C ASN A 344 9.87 2.19 2.42
N LEU A 345 10.93 2.95 2.70
CA LEU A 345 11.87 3.48 1.71
C LEU A 345 11.15 4.20 0.57
N TYR A 346 10.20 5.06 0.93
CA TYR A 346 9.40 5.85 0.00
C TYR A 346 8.66 4.99 -1.05
N GLY A 347 8.19 3.81 -0.61
CA GLY A 347 7.46 2.85 -1.45
C GLY A 347 8.34 1.81 -2.14
N ALA A 348 9.68 1.86 -2.04
CA ALA A 348 10.54 0.84 -2.62
C ALA A 348 10.28 -0.56 -2.04
N LEU A 349 9.86 -0.64 -0.77
CA LEU A 349 9.46 -1.89 -0.10
C LEU A 349 7.96 -2.18 -0.20
N GLY A 350 7.28 -1.50 -1.12
CA GLY A 350 5.83 -1.56 -1.33
C GLY A 350 5.08 -0.41 -0.65
N ASP A 351 3.91 -0.11 -1.20
CA ASP A 351 3.06 0.97 -0.69
C ASP A 351 2.41 0.63 0.65
N VAL A 352 2.44 1.59 1.57
CA VAL A 352 1.61 1.55 2.78
C VAL A 352 0.32 2.30 2.48
N ASN A 353 -0.81 1.63 2.62
CA ASN A 353 -2.13 2.19 2.36
C ASN A 353 -2.87 2.42 3.69
N LEU A 354 -3.30 3.66 3.94
CA LEU A 354 -4.13 4.00 5.08
C LEU A 354 -5.59 3.96 4.69
N ILE A 355 -6.41 3.26 5.47
CA ILE A 355 -7.87 3.18 5.26
C ILE A 355 -8.51 4.49 5.70
N LEU A 356 -9.15 5.17 4.76
CA LEU A 356 -9.85 6.44 5.00
C LEU A 356 -11.35 6.30 5.24
N GLY A 357 -11.94 5.19 4.83
CA GLY A 357 -13.39 5.06 4.81
C GLY A 357 -13.86 4.04 3.80
N ARG A 358 -15.11 4.23 3.37
CA ARG A 358 -15.79 3.38 2.40
C ARG A 358 -16.35 4.23 1.28
N TYR A 359 -16.64 3.60 0.16
CA TYR A 359 -17.48 4.20 -0.87
C TYR A 359 -18.65 3.29 -1.15
N SER A 360 -19.74 3.89 -1.61
CA SER A 360 -20.80 3.19 -2.29
C SER A 360 -20.94 3.65 -3.72
N VAL A 361 -21.50 2.81 -4.56
CA VAL A 361 -21.79 3.04 -5.96
C VAL A 361 -23.31 3.03 -6.09
N SER A 362 -23.83 3.87 -6.97
CA SER A 362 -25.23 3.83 -7.37
C SER A 362 -25.34 4.16 -8.85
N SER A 363 -26.37 3.66 -9.52
CA SER A 363 -26.63 4.05 -10.91
C SER A 363 -26.76 5.57 -11.00
N SER A 364 -26.04 6.18 -11.93
CA SER A 364 -26.19 7.61 -12.17
C SER A 364 -27.65 7.87 -12.55
N LYS A 365 -28.32 8.80 -11.87
CA LYS A 365 -29.60 9.31 -12.37
C LYS A 365 -29.26 10.04 -13.65
N GLN A 366 -29.53 9.43 -14.81
CA GLN A 366 -29.44 10.17 -16.07
C GLN A 366 -30.22 11.48 -15.87
N PRO A 367 -29.61 12.64 -16.16
CA PRO A 367 -30.35 13.88 -16.14
C PRO A 367 -31.54 13.69 -17.07
N LYS A 368 -32.75 13.87 -16.53
CA LYS A 368 -33.95 13.91 -17.38
C LYS A 368 -33.73 15.06 -18.35
N ASN A 369 -33.40 14.75 -19.60
CA ASN A 369 -33.45 15.74 -20.67
C ASN A 369 -34.93 16.14 -20.78
N ASN A 370 -35.27 17.28 -20.15
CA ASN A 370 -36.59 17.90 -20.25
C ASN A 370 -36.69 18.70 -21.54
#